data_AF-E1QJA6-F1
#
_entry.id   AF-E1QJA6-F1
#
_cell.length_a   1.000
_cell.length_b   1.000
_cell.length_c   1.000
_cell.angle_alpha   90.00
_cell.angle_beta   90.00
_cell.angle_gamma   90.00
#
_symmetry.space_group_name_H-M   'P 1'
#
loop_
_entity.id
_entity.type
_entity.pdbx_description
1 polymer ?
#
loop_
_entity_poly.entity_id
_entity_poly.type
_entity_poly.pdbx_seq_one_letter_code
_entity_poly.pdbx_strand_id
1 'polypeptide(L)'
;MARKSKWNEEDRKSLLKMVQDGVAEQEIRETLAYNGKPMTAVEFAQQLKMAMVDSGQIKQAAKTKTAVQAKVYEVTAKGRLSITDFEEVTGFGVGAKFALEKPRGKSKSWRLVPVD
;
A
#
# COMPACT_ATOMS: atom_id res chain seq x y z
N MET A 1 7.63 8.02 7.61
CA MET A 1 8.33 7.43 8.77
C MET A 1 7.34 6.56 9.53
N ALA A 2 7.63 5.27 9.73
CA ALA A 2 6.76 4.42 10.54
C ALA A 2 6.75 4.94 11.98
N ARG A 3 5.58 5.10 12.59
CA ARG A 3 5.48 5.49 14.01
C ARG A 3 6.17 4.42 14.84
N LYS A 4 7.10 4.82 15.71
CA LYS A 4 7.74 3.91 16.68
C LYS A 4 6.62 3.35 17.58
N SER A 5 6.50 2.03 17.66
CA SER A 5 5.53 1.37 18.53
C SER A 5 5.78 1.79 19.98
N LYS A 6 4.70 1.98 20.77
CA LYS A 6 4.80 2.26 22.21
C LYS A 6 5.29 1.02 22.99
N TRP A 7 5.01 -0.18 22.47
CA TRP A 7 5.42 -1.47 23.04
C TRP A 7 6.57 -2.09 22.25
N ASN A 8 7.54 -2.62 22.99
CA ASN A 8 8.75 -3.26 22.46
C ASN A 8 8.48 -4.76 22.13
N GLU A 9 9.51 -5.49 21.73
CA GLU A 9 9.38 -6.93 21.39
C GLU A 9 9.16 -7.82 22.63
N GLU A 10 9.70 -7.43 23.79
CA GLU A 10 9.55 -8.17 25.05
C GLU A 10 8.12 -8.10 25.58
N ASP A 11 7.49 -6.93 25.49
CA ASP A 11 6.08 -6.71 25.80
C ASP A 11 5.19 -7.60 24.92
N ARG A 12 5.53 -7.74 23.63
CA ARG A 12 4.78 -8.58 22.68
C ARG A 12 4.94 -10.06 22.96
N LYS A 13 6.14 -10.52 23.35
CA LYS A 13 6.35 -11.91 23.80
C LYS A 13 5.55 -12.22 25.06
N SER A 14 5.53 -11.29 26.01
CA SER A 14 4.75 -11.41 27.25
C SER A 14 3.25 -11.42 26.95
N LEU A 15 2.77 -10.55 26.06
CA LEU A 15 1.39 -10.53 25.57
C LEU A 15 1.00 -11.88 24.97
N LEU A 16 1.81 -12.40 24.05
CA LEU A 16 1.52 -13.67 23.39
C LEU A 16 1.46 -14.83 24.39
N LYS A 17 2.35 -14.83 25.38
CA LYS A 17 2.36 -15.83 26.45
C LYS A 17 1.10 -15.76 27.30
N MET A 18 0.71 -14.57 27.78
CA MET A 18 -0.53 -14.40 28.56
C MET A 18 -1.78 -14.82 27.78
N VAL A 19 -1.83 -14.55 26.47
CA VAL A 19 -2.92 -15.01 25.60
C VAL A 19 -2.92 -16.55 25.48
N GLN A 20 -1.76 -17.19 25.36
CA GLN A 20 -1.64 -18.64 25.32
C GLN A 20 -1.98 -19.30 26.66
N ASP A 21 -1.64 -18.65 27.76
CA ASP A 21 -1.93 -19.08 29.13
C ASP A 21 -3.43 -18.88 29.49
N GLY A 22 -4.23 -18.30 28.59
CA GLY A 22 -5.69 -18.14 28.76
C GLY A 22 -6.11 -16.96 29.64
N VAL A 23 -5.22 -15.98 29.85
CA VAL A 23 -5.51 -14.77 30.63
C VAL A 23 -6.55 -13.91 29.90
N ALA A 24 -7.47 -13.30 30.66
CA ALA A 24 -8.52 -12.46 30.10
C ALA A 24 -7.96 -11.19 29.44
N GLU A 25 -8.57 -10.76 28.33
CA GLU A 25 -8.11 -9.59 27.56
C GLU A 25 -7.98 -8.33 28.42
N GLN A 26 -8.95 -8.08 29.30
CA GLN A 26 -8.94 -6.91 30.19
C GLN A 26 -7.71 -6.89 31.11
N GLU A 27 -7.37 -8.04 31.68
CA GLU A 27 -6.24 -8.20 32.59
C GLU A 27 -4.91 -8.02 31.86
N ILE A 28 -4.78 -8.52 30.63
CA ILE A 28 -3.60 -8.29 29.76
C ILE A 28 -3.46 -6.81 29.41
N ARG A 29 -4.58 -6.13 29.14
CA ARG A 29 -4.59 -4.71 28.78
C ARG A 29 -4.22 -3.81 29.96
N GLU A 30 -4.52 -4.24 31.18
CA GLU A 30 -4.14 -3.56 32.42
C GLU A 30 -2.68 -3.82 32.79
N THR A 31 -2.19 -5.06 32.67
CA THR A 31 -0.79 -5.42 32.98
C THR A 31 0.21 -4.81 31.99
N LEU A 32 -0.13 -4.76 30.70
CA LEU A 32 0.70 -4.13 29.66
C LEU A 32 0.34 -2.67 29.41
N ALA A 33 -0.20 -1.99 30.43
CA ALA A 33 -0.53 -0.58 30.38
C ALA A 33 0.71 0.28 30.06
N TYR A 34 0.56 1.22 29.14
CA TYR A 34 1.62 2.18 28.81
C TYR A 34 1.33 3.51 29.49
N ASN A 35 2.27 4.00 30.28
CA ASN A 35 2.16 5.26 31.03
C ASN A 35 0.91 5.32 31.93
N GLY A 36 0.62 4.21 32.63
CA GLY A 36 -0.53 4.08 33.54
C GLY A 36 -1.89 4.04 32.85
N LYS A 37 -1.93 3.92 31.52
CA LYS A 37 -3.18 3.77 30.75
C LYS A 37 -3.30 2.36 30.19
N PRO A 38 -4.41 1.65 30.47
CA PRO A 38 -4.62 0.34 29.89
C PRO A 38 -4.72 0.45 28.38
N MET A 39 -4.27 -0.60 27.71
CA MET A 39 -4.30 -0.68 26.27
C MET A 39 -5.76 -0.64 25.77
N THR A 40 -6.03 0.03 24.65
CA THR A 40 -7.35 -0.04 24.02
C THR A 40 -7.52 -1.38 23.27
N ALA A 41 -8.76 -1.82 23.03
CA ALA A 41 -9.01 -3.06 22.27
C ALA A 41 -8.36 -3.03 20.87
N VAL A 42 -8.33 -1.86 20.24
CA VAL A 42 -7.68 -1.65 18.93
C VAL A 42 -6.17 -1.80 19.03
N GLU A 43 -5.55 -1.22 20.06
CA GLU A 43 -4.11 -1.38 20.32
C GLU A 43 -3.77 -2.83 20.67
N PHE A 44 -4.61 -3.51 21.45
CA PHE A 44 -4.43 -4.93 21.80
C PHE A 44 -4.43 -5.82 20.55
N ALA A 45 -5.44 -5.68 19.68
CA ALA A 45 -5.50 -6.44 18.43
C ALA A 45 -4.28 -6.16 17.53
N GLN A 46 -3.81 -4.91 17.48
CA GLN A 46 -2.61 -4.55 16.74
C GLN A 46 -1.35 -5.21 17.32
N GLN A 47 -1.14 -5.14 18.64
CA GLN A 47 0.02 -5.74 19.30
C GLN A 47 -0.01 -7.26 19.23
N LEU A 48 -1.17 -7.90 19.40
CA LEU A 48 -1.33 -9.34 19.26
C LEU A 48 -0.96 -9.80 17.85
N LYS A 49 -1.45 -9.10 16.82
CA LYS A 49 -1.08 -9.39 15.43
C LYS A 49 0.42 -9.25 15.20
N MET A 50 1.04 -8.20 15.74
CA MET A 50 2.49 -8.03 15.65
C MET A 50 3.23 -9.14 16.38
N ALA A 51 2.82 -9.51 17.59
CA ALA A 51 3.40 -10.60 18.37
C ALA A 51 3.31 -11.95 17.65
N MET A 52 2.20 -12.21 16.96
CA MET A 52 2.01 -13.41 16.13
C MET A 52 2.86 -13.40 14.85
N VAL A 53 3.15 -12.22 14.29
CA VAL A 53 4.12 -12.09 13.18
C VAL A 53 5.54 -12.32 13.68
N ASP A 54 5.89 -11.72 14.81
CA ASP A 54 7.22 -11.80 15.44
C ASP A 54 7.53 -13.25 15.89
N SER A 55 6.52 -14.01 16.35
CA SER A 55 6.65 -15.43 16.71
C SER A 55 6.63 -16.39 15.52
N GLY A 56 6.43 -15.90 14.31
CA GLY A 56 6.36 -16.72 13.10
C GLY A 56 5.05 -17.48 12.90
N GLN A 57 4.05 -17.28 13.78
CA GLN A 57 2.71 -17.85 13.60
C GLN A 57 1.96 -17.25 12.40
N ILE A 58 2.25 -15.99 12.06
CA ILE A 58 1.68 -15.30 10.89
C ILE A 58 2.81 -14.85 9.97
N LYS A 59 2.84 -15.38 8.74
CA LYS A 59 3.68 -14.80 7.68
C LYS A 59 3.14 -13.43 7.32
N GLN A 60 3.95 -12.38 7.49
CA GLN A 60 3.59 -11.06 7.00
C GLN A 60 3.50 -11.12 5.48
N ALA A 61 2.27 -11.14 4.95
CA ALA A 61 2.07 -11.05 3.51
C ALA A 61 2.68 -9.73 3.05
N ALA A 62 3.81 -9.81 2.34
CA ALA A 62 4.37 -8.65 1.68
C ALA A 62 3.30 -8.12 0.73
N LYS A 63 2.94 -6.84 0.86
CA LYS A 63 2.10 -6.20 -0.15
C LYS A 63 2.89 -6.22 -1.45
N THR A 64 2.60 -7.18 -2.31
CA THR A 64 3.06 -7.18 -3.69
C THR A 64 2.51 -5.91 -4.31
N LYS A 65 3.40 -4.94 -4.57
CA LYS A 65 3.07 -3.78 -5.38
C LYS A 65 2.70 -4.35 -6.75
N THR A 66 1.40 -4.42 -7.05
CA THR A 66 0.95 -4.75 -8.39
C THR A 66 1.53 -3.68 -9.30
N ALA A 67 2.52 -4.06 -10.11
CA ALA A 67 3.04 -3.17 -11.13
C ALA A 67 1.85 -2.82 -12.03
N VAL A 68 1.45 -1.56 -12.01
CA VAL A 68 0.41 -1.07 -12.92
C VAL A 68 1.04 -1.14 -14.31
N GLN A 69 0.71 -2.19 -15.08
CA GLN A 69 1.12 -2.26 -16.47
C GLN A 69 0.55 -1.02 -17.17
N ALA A 70 1.43 -0.23 -17.78
CA ALA A 70 1.03 0.97 -18.49
C ALA A 70 0.12 0.55 -19.65
N LYS A 71 -1.07 1.15 -19.74
CA LYS A 71 -1.98 0.89 -20.85
C LYS A 71 -1.42 1.57 -22.10
N VAL A 72 -1.10 0.76 -23.10
CA VAL A 72 -0.57 1.22 -24.39
C VAL A 72 -1.72 1.42 -25.37
N TYR A 73 -1.71 2.54 -26.08
CA TYR A 73 -2.66 2.94 -27.10
C TYR A 73 -1.94 3.03 -28.44
N GLU A 74 -2.58 2.57 -29.51
CA GLU A 74 -2.05 2.59 -30.86
C GLU A 74 -2.83 3.57 -31.74
N VAL A 75 -2.12 4.35 -32.56
CA VAL A 75 -2.73 5.25 -33.53
C VAL A 75 -3.27 4.43 -34.71
N THR A 76 -4.59 4.43 -34.89
CA THR A 76 -5.26 3.66 -35.97
C THR A 76 -5.69 4.56 -37.12
N ALA A 77 -5.65 4.04 -38.36
CA ALA A 77 -6.07 4.77 -39.57
C ALA A 77 -7.59 5.02 -39.72
N LYS A 78 -8.44 4.38 -38.89
CA LYS A 78 -9.91 4.40 -39.04
C LYS A 78 -10.67 5.00 -37.85
N GLY A 79 -9.97 5.74 -36.98
CA GLY A 79 -10.56 6.39 -35.80
C GLY A 79 -11.25 7.71 -36.12
N ARG A 80 -12.30 8.06 -35.37
CA ARG A 80 -12.98 9.37 -35.48
C ARG A 80 -12.11 10.46 -34.82
N LEU A 81 -11.19 11.05 -35.57
CA LEU A 81 -10.47 12.26 -35.16
C LEU A 81 -10.98 13.45 -35.97
N SER A 82 -11.79 14.28 -35.32
CA SER A 82 -11.92 15.69 -35.65
C SER A 82 -11.60 16.41 -34.34
N ILE A 83 -10.44 17.04 -34.22
CA ILE A 83 -10.21 18.39 -34.76
C ILE A 83 -8.79 18.45 -35.38
N THR A 84 -8.68 18.33 -36.70
CA THR A 84 -7.47 18.51 -37.55
C THR A 84 -6.20 17.76 -37.11
N ASP A 85 -6.12 16.51 -37.59
CA ASP A 85 -5.06 15.51 -37.59
C ASP A 85 -4.08 15.41 -36.41
N PHE A 86 -4.20 14.29 -35.69
CA PHE A 86 -3.26 13.87 -34.66
C PHE A 86 -1.82 13.77 -35.20
N GLU A 87 -1.64 13.38 -36.46
CA GLU A 87 -0.33 13.37 -37.12
C GLU A 87 0.21 14.79 -37.34
N GLU A 88 -0.63 15.77 -37.70
CA GLU A 88 -0.21 17.17 -37.84
C GLU A 88 0.15 17.80 -36.48
N VAL A 89 -0.56 17.44 -35.41
CA VAL A 89 -0.36 18.01 -34.07
C VAL A 89 0.81 17.35 -33.33
N THR A 90 1.03 16.04 -33.54
CA THR A 90 2.02 15.27 -32.77
C THR A 90 3.22 14.80 -33.58
N GLY A 91 3.12 14.80 -34.91
CA GLY A 91 4.16 14.28 -35.82
C GLY A 91 4.22 12.74 -35.91
N PHE A 92 3.30 12.02 -35.27
CA PHE A 92 3.30 10.56 -35.23
C PHE A 92 2.19 9.96 -36.11
N GLY A 93 2.59 9.11 -37.06
CA GLY A 93 1.70 8.42 -37.97
C GLY A 93 1.06 7.15 -37.40
N VAL A 94 0.29 6.48 -38.25
CA VAL A 94 -0.41 5.22 -37.95
C VAL A 94 0.58 4.13 -37.48
N GLY A 95 0.22 3.40 -36.43
CA GLY A 95 1.05 2.34 -35.82
C GLY A 95 1.96 2.83 -34.68
N ALA A 96 2.06 4.14 -34.45
CA ALA A 96 2.75 4.67 -33.27
C ALA A 96 2.02 4.27 -31.98
N LYS A 97 2.80 3.92 -30.94
CA LYS A 97 2.30 3.47 -29.64
C LYS A 97 2.57 4.52 -28.57
N PHE A 98 1.62 4.68 -27.67
CA PHE A 98 1.69 5.65 -26.57
C PHE A 98 1.23 5.06 -25.26
N ALA A 99 1.88 5.42 -24.17
CA ALA A 99 1.43 5.13 -22.82
C ALA A 99 0.84 6.39 -22.18
N LEU A 100 -0.24 6.20 -21.41
CA LEU A 100 -0.84 7.27 -20.61
C LEU A 100 -0.21 7.28 -19.21
N GLU A 101 0.61 8.29 -18.94
CA GLU A 101 1.23 8.48 -17.64
C GLU A 101 0.42 9.42 -16.73
N LYS A 102 0.35 9.03 -15.45
CA LYS A 102 -0.22 9.87 -14.40
C LYS A 102 0.55 11.19 -14.27
N PRO A 103 -0.11 12.28 -13.87
CA PRO A 103 0.56 13.54 -13.62
C PRO A 103 1.71 13.39 -12.61
N ARG A 104 2.85 14.03 -12.90
CA ARG A 104 4.05 14.02 -12.03
C ARG A 104 4.40 15.44 -11.58
N GLY A 105 4.92 15.56 -10.35
CA GLY A 105 5.34 16.84 -9.77
C GLY A 105 4.18 17.79 -9.50
N LYS A 106 4.29 19.05 -9.92
CA LYS A 106 3.25 20.09 -9.76
C LYS A 106 2.14 20.02 -10.83
N SER A 107 2.31 19.20 -11.86
CA SER A 107 1.33 19.10 -12.96
C SER A 107 0.13 18.25 -12.55
N LYS A 108 -1.07 18.68 -12.96
CA LYS A 108 -2.32 17.93 -12.78
C LYS A 108 -2.79 17.20 -14.06
N SER A 109 -2.08 17.39 -15.17
CA SER A 109 -2.47 16.85 -16.48
C SER A 109 -1.84 15.49 -16.74
N TRP A 110 -2.61 14.57 -17.31
CA TRP A 110 -2.11 13.30 -17.81
C TRP A 110 -1.22 13.52 -19.03
N ARG A 111 -0.22 12.67 -19.21
CA ARG A 111 0.75 12.78 -20.31
C ARG A 111 0.63 11.58 -21.23
N LEU A 112 0.58 11.83 -22.53
CA LEU A 112 0.81 10.81 -23.55
C LEU A 112 2.31 10.78 -23.84
N VAL A 113 2.93 9.62 -23.68
CA VAL A 113 4.37 9.42 -23.91
C VAL A 113 4.54 8.36 -24.99
N PRO A 114 5.33 8.62 -26.05
CA PRO A 114 5.65 7.61 -27.07
C PRO A 114 6.30 6.38 -26.43
N VAL A 115 5.98 5.21 -26.95
CA VAL A 115 6.58 3.92 -26.56
C VAL A 115 7.05 3.26 -27.85
N ASP A 116 8.32 2.88 -27.90
CA ASP A 116 8.92 2.17 -29.05
C ASP A 116 8.28 0.78 -29.25
#